data_AF-A0A7I7QFI6-F1
#
_entry.id   AF-A0A7I7QFI6-F1
#
_cell.length_a   1.000
_cell.length_b   1.000
_cell.length_c   1.000
_cell.angle_alpha   90.00
_cell.angle_beta   90.00
_cell.angle_gamma   90.00
#
_symmetry.space_group_name_H-M   'P 1'
#
loop_
_entity.id
_entity.type
_entity.pdbx_description
1 polymer ?
#
loop_
_entity_poly.entity_id
_entity_poly.type
_entity_poly.pdbx_seq_one_letter_code
_entity_poly.pdbx_strand_id
1 'polypeptide(L)'
;MRQPVDTSRFRPLAHTVAGKPIQVIEGNEELAYTDGESIFVPRSPDHFQRAAVAAQASLVAVGSFDRHIMVRIAGHHSLRRRYLLLECLRAAAALKLVLPLEFSNRMTAIYDGPIPSCPFESLTWSRQARRRLPDPPEWLGTIKPIRMLHASGPGDSASSAAQDLSAALAEDALPDIDDEQESDRSRILELFSAPLRSPLSSKLERFSGWAAHQAPTAAAWAGGWWWH
;
A
#
# COMPACT_ATOMS: atom_id res chain seq x y z
N MET A 1 15.36 -25.29 11.34
CA MET A 1 15.14 -23.89 11.74
C MET A 1 15.53 -22.99 10.57
N ARG A 2 14.62 -22.15 10.09
CA ARG A 2 14.87 -21.22 8.97
C ARG A 2 15.59 -19.99 9.54
N GLN A 3 16.77 -19.64 9.02
CA GLN A 3 17.44 -18.41 9.47
C GLN A 3 16.59 -17.19 9.07
N PRO A 4 16.41 -16.20 9.96
CA PRO A 4 15.74 -14.96 9.61
C PRO A 4 16.53 -14.23 8.52
N VAL A 5 15.84 -13.74 7.48
CA VAL A 5 16.48 -12.90 6.47
C VAL A 5 16.76 -11.56 7.11
N ASP A 6 18.03 -11.18 7.15
CA ASP A 6 18.43 -9.87 7.65
C ASP A 6 18.12 -8.78 6.61
N THR A 7 16.90 -8.25 6.65
CA THR A 7 16.47 -7.13 5.80
C THR A 7 17.07 -5.79 6.28
N SER A 8 17.64 -5.74 7.49
CA SER A 8 18.18 -4.50 8.07
C SER A 8 19.36 -3.94 7.26
N ARG A 9 20.11 -4.81 6.58
CA ARG A 9 21.21 -4.44 5.69
C ARG A 9 20.80 -3.55 4.51
N PHE A 10 19.53 -3.60 4.09
CA PHE A 10 19.02 -2.79 2.98
C PHE A 10 18.48 -1.43 3.43
N ARG A 11 18.35 -1.20 4.73
CA ARG A 11 17.82 0.05 5.28
C ARG A 11 18.63 1.29 4.86
N PRO A 12 19.97 1.29 4.82
CA PRO A 12 20.74 2.44 4.35
C PRO A 12 20.45 2.77 2.87
N LEU A 13 20.33 1.74 2.02
CA LEU A 13 19.98 1.91 0.61
C LEU A 13 18.58 2.52 0.47
N ALA A 14 17.59 1.94 1.15
CA ALA A 14 16.22 2.41 1.11
C ALA A 14 16.12 3.87 1.56
N HIS A 15 16.74 4.22 2.68
CA HIS A 15 16.76 5.59 3.21
C HIS A 15 17.37 6.56 2.21
N THR A 16 18.55 6.23 1.68
CA THR A 16 19.30 7.12 0.78
C THR A 16 18.53 7.36 -0.52
N VAL A 17 17.99 6.30 -1.12
CA VAL A 17 17.22 6.40 -2.36
C VAL A 17 15.89 7.11 -2.15
N ALA A 18 15.17 6.80 -1.07
CA ALA A 18 13.88 7.40 -0.77
C ALA A 18 13.98 8.88 -0.36
N GLY A 19 15.17 9.34 0.05
CA GLY A 19 15.37 10.68 0.61
C GLY A 19 14.70 10.89 1.97
N LYS A 20 14.20 9.82 2.60
CA LYS A 20 13.53 9.84 3.90
C LYS A 20 13.69 8.50 4.62
N PRO A 21 13.50 8.45 5.96
CA PRO A 21 13.50 7.19 6.68
C PRO A 21 12.42 6.23 6.14
N ILE A 22 12.84 5.05 5.68
CA ILE A 22 11.98 3.95 5.27
C ILE A 22 12.47 2.65 5.93
N GLN A 23 11.53 1.82 6.37
CA GLN A 23 11.83 0.49 6.90
C GLN A 23 11.92 -0.53 5.75
N VAL A 24 12.74 -1.57 5.93
CA VAL A 24 12.76 -2.72 5.01
C VAL A 24 12.44 -3.97 5.81
N ILE A 25 11.35 -4.64 5.45
CA ILE A 25 10.77 -5.74 6.21
C ILE A 25 10.61 -6.94 5.28
N GLU A 26 10.77 -8.14 5.82
CA GLU A 26 10.46 -9.37 5.08
C GLU A 26 8.95 -9.41 4.79
N GLY A 27 8.59 -9.49 3.51
CA GLY A 27 7.21 -9.62 3.04
C GLY A 27 6.80 -11.08 2.91
N ASN A 28 5.50 -11.33 3.03
CA ASN A 28 4.87 -12.64 2.81
C ASN A 28 4.31 -12.82 1.39
N GLU A 29 4.32 -11.75 0.59
CA GLU A 29 3.88 -11.78 -0.80
C GLU A 29 5.02 -12.21 -1.75
N GLU A 30 4.67 -12.56 -2.98
CA GLU A 30 5.62 -13.00 -4.00
C GLU A 30 6.48 -11.85 -4.56
N LEU A 31 5.89 -10.66 -4.70
CA LEU A 31 6.55 -9.48 -5.25
C LEU A 31 6.74 -8.42 -4.18
N ALA A 32 7.83 -7.66 -4.28
CA ALA A 32 8.07 -6.54 -3.38
C ALA A 32 7.04 -5.43 -3.58
N TYR A 33 6.70 -4.71 -2.52
CA TYR A 33 5.85 -3.52 -2.59
C TYR A 33 6.19 -2.55 -1.47
N THR A 34 5.61 -1.35 -1.51
CA THR A 34 5.69 -0.37 -0.43
C THR A 34 4.30 0.14 -0.06
N ASP A 35 4.16 0.59 1.18
CA ASP A 35 3.04 1.41 1.66
C ASP A 35 3.43 2.89 1.82
N GLY A 36 4.64 3.28 1.39
CA GLY A 36 5.18 4.63 1.50
C GLY A 36 6.02 4.90 2.76
N GLU A 37 5.96 4.03 3.77
CA GLU A 37 6.75 4.09 5.01
C GLU A 37 7.68 2.89 5.17
N SER A 38 7.23 1.74 4.68
CA SER A 38 7.92 0.46 4.70
C SER A 38 7.99 -0.13 3.30
N ILE A 39 9.07 -0.84 3.02
CA ILE A 39 9.23 -1.68 1.83
C ILE A 39 9.19 -3.14 2.31
N PHE A 40 8.23 -3.89 1.76
CA PHE A 40 8.05 -5.32 2.02
C PHE A 40 8.73 -6.09 0.90
N VAL A 41 9.71 -6.92 1.25
CA VAL A 41 10.55 -7.63 0.29
C VAL A 41 10.41 -9.14 0.49
N PRO A 42 10.05 -9.91 -0.57
CA PRO A 42 10.00 -11.36 -0.47
C PRO A 42 11.39 -11.95 -0.18
N ARG A 43 11.41 -13.20 0.28
CA ARG A 43 12.65 -13.97 0.28
C ARG A 43 13.07 -14.29 -1.16
N SER A 44 14.20 -13.75 -1.57
CA SER A 44 14.79 -13.97 -2.89
C SER A 44 16.32 -13.79 -2.82
N PRO A 45 17.08 -14.10 -3.88
CA PRO A 45 18.51 -13.85 -3.90
C PRO A 45 18.86 -12.37 -3.60
N ASP A 46 19.99 -12.11 -2.94
CA ASP A 46 20.35 -10.76 -2.46
C ASP A 46 20.27 -9.67 -3.54
N HIS A 47 20.72 -9.98 -4.75
CA HIS A 47 20.68 -9.03 -5.87
C HIS A 47 19.25 -8.70 -6.33
N PHE A 48 18.31 -9.63 -6.22
CA PHE A 48 16.88 -9.36 -6.47
C PHE A 48 16.30 -8.47 -5.38
N GLN A 49 16.59 -8.77 -4.11
CA GLN A 49 16.12 -7.97 -2.98
C GLN A 49 16.66 -6.53 -3.05
N ARG A 50 17.94 -6.36 -3.35
CA ARG A 50 18.58 -5.05 -3.51
C ARG A 50 17.94 -4.23 -4.65
N ALA A 51 17.70 -4.87 -5.80
CA ALA A 51 17.06 -4.22 -6.93
C ALA A 51 15.60 -3.84 -6.62
N ALA A 52 14.87 -4.71 -5.92
CA ALA A 52 13.49 -4.45 -5.47
C ALA A 52 13.41 -3.31 -4.45
N VAL A 53 14.32 -3.27 -3.48
CA VAL A 53 14.40 -2.14 -2.52
C VAL A 53 14.70 -0.85 -3.25
N ALA A 54 15.67 -0.85 -4.18
CA ALA A 54 15.97 0.34 -4.98
C ALA A 54 14.77 0.79 -5.83
N ALA A 55 14.05 -0.15 -6.46
CA ALA A 55 12.86 0.15 -7.24
C ALA A 55 11.79 0.81 -6.37
N GLN A 56 11.38 0.16 -5.29
CA GLN A 56 10.30 0.64 -4.43
C GLN A 56 10.67 1.95 -3.72
N ALA A 57 11.91 2.11 -3.22
CA ALA A 57 12.38 3.36 -2.65
C ALA A 57 12.39 4.51 -3.67
N SER A 58 12.77 4.21 -4.92
CA SER A 58 12.82 5.21 -5.99
C SER A 58 11.42 5.74 -6.34
N LEU A 59 10.41 4.86 -6.39
CA LEU A 59 9.01 5.23 -6.62
C LEU A 59 8.49 6.16 -5.51
N VAL A 60 8.89 5.91 -4.26
CA VAL A 60 8.55 6.81 -3.15
C VAL A 60 9.23 8.17 -3.32
N ALA A 61 10.53 8.19 -3.63
CA ALA A 61 11.30 9.43 -3.80
C ALA A 61 10.76 10.34 -4.91
N VAL A 62 10.31 9.75 -6.02
CA VAL A 62 9.79 10.53 -7.16
C VAL A 62 8.29 10.78 -7.11
N GLY A 63 7.61 10.42 -6.01
CA GLY A 63 6.19 10.68 -5.81
C GLY A 63 5.27 9.91 -6.77
N SER A 64 5.59 8.65 -7.08
CA SER A 64 4.82 7.81 -8.02
C SER A 64 3.43 7.42 -7.53
N PHE A 65 3.12 7.64 -6.25
CA PHE A 65 1.89 7.18 -5.60
C PHE A 65 0.86 8.29 -5.38
N ASP A 66 0.68 9.17 -6.37
CA ASP A 66 -0.38 10.16 -6.35
C ASP A 66 -1.76 9.51 -6.11
N ARG A 67 -2.56 10.09 -5.22
CA ARG A 67 -3.84 9.52 -4.77
C ARG A 67 -4.81 9.33 -5.93
N HIS A 68 -4.91 10.29 -6.84
CA HIS A 68 -5.81 10.21 -7.99
C HIS A 68 -5.35 9.18 -9.03
N ILE A 69 -4.05 8.90 -9.10
CA ILE A 69 -3.52 7.81 -9.93
C ILE A 69 -3.77 6.45 -9.26
N MET A 70 -3.51 6.33 -7.95
CA MET A 70 -3.73 5.09 -7.20
C MET A 70 -5.18 4.63 -7.29
N VAL A 71 -6.13 5.56 -7.16
CA VAL A 71 -7.56 5.29 -7.39
C VAL A 71 -7.81 4.71 -8.78
N ARG A 72 -7.26 5.32 -9.84
CA ARG A 72 -7.49 4.90 -11.22
C ARG A 72 -6.87 3.57 -11.60
N ILE A 73 -5.76 3.18 -10.99
CA ILE A 73 -5.08 1.90 -11.28
C ILE A 73 -5.50 0.77 -10.31
N ALA A 74 -6.33 1.09 -9.32
CA ALA A 74 -6.91 0.08 -8.43
C ALA A 74 -7.84 -0.84 -9.23
N GLY A 75 -7.61 -2.15 -9.15
CA GLY A 75 -8.42 -3.15 -9.87
C GLY A 75 -7.99 -3.40 -11.31
N HIS A 76 -7.00 -2.66 -11.80
CA HIS A 76 -6.51 -2.80 -13.16
C HIS A 76 -5.11 -3.40 -13.18
N HIS A 77 -5.01 -4.74 -13.16
CA HIS A 77 -3.71 -5.45 -13.10
C HIS A 77 -2.77 -5.06 -14.25
N SER A 78 -3.24 -5.12 -15.50
CA SER A 78 -2.45 -4.75 -16.68
C SER A 78 -2.01 -3.29 -16.66
N LEU A 79 -2.94 -2.37 -16.37
CA LEU A 79 -2.66 -0.94 -16.27
C LEU A 79 -1.60 -0.63 -15.20
N ARG A 80 -1.73 -1.25 -14.03
CA ARG A 80 -0.79 -1.08 -12.91
C ARG A 80 0.60 -1.58 -13.24
N ARG A 81 0.74 -2.71 -13.95
CA ARG A 81 2.04 -3.23 -14.41
C ARG A 81 2.71 -2.27 -15.39
N ARG A 82 1.96 -1.75 -16.36
CA ARG A 82 2.44 -0.77 -17.33
C ARG A 82 2.85 0.54 -16.66
N TYR A 83 2.04 1.01 -15.71
CA TYR A 83 2.35 2.19 -14.90
C TYR A 83 3.61 2.01 -14.06
N LEU A 84 3.77 0.85 -13.40
CA LEU A 84 4.97 0.51 -12.62
C LEU A 84 6.24 0.61 -13.48
N LEU A 85 6.25 0.01 -14.67
CA LEU A 85 7.41 0.06 -15.55
C LEU A 85 7.79 1.51 -15.90
N LEU A 86 6.80 2.31 -16.32
CA LEU A 86 6.99 3.69 -16.71
C LEU A 86 7.51 4.56 -15.56
N GLU A 87 6.96 4.38 -14.37
CA GLU A 87 7.41 5.11 -13.18
C GLU A 87 8.81 4.68 -12.72
N CYS A 88 9.17 3.40 -12.82
CA CYS A 88 10.54 2.96 -12.56
C CYS A 88 11.54 3.54 -13.57
N LEU A 89 11.17 3.69 -14.85
CA LEU A 89 11.99 4.35 -15.86
C LEU A 89 12.18 5.84 -15.54
N ARG A 90 11.08 6.53 -15.17
CA ARG A 90 11.11 7.93 -14.74
C ARG A 90 11.97 8.11 -13.49
N ALA A 91 11.85 7.22 -12.51
CA ALA A 91 12.65 7.23 -11.29
C ALA A 91 14.14 7.00 -11.58
N ALA A 92 14.46 6.03 -12.44
CA ALA A 92 15.83 5.78 -12.89
C ALA A 92 16.46 7.00 -13.59
N ALA A 93 15.65 7.75 -14.36
CA ALA A 93 16.11 8.96 -15.03
C ALA A 93 16.30 10.14 -14.07
N ALA A 94 15.43 10.29 -13.07
CA ALA A 94 15.47 11.39 -12.11
C ALA A 94 16.54 11.21 -11.02
N LEU A 95 16.82 9.96 -10.61
CA LEU A 95 17.69 9.64 -9.48
C LEU A 95 19.04 9.04 -9.90
N LYS A 96 19.53 9.35 -11.10
CA LYS A 96 20.77 8.78 -11.67
C LYS A 96 22.00 8.89 -10.76
N LEU A 97 22.07 9.94 -9.94
CA LEU A 97 23.20 10.18 -9.02
C LEU A 97 23.07 9.46 -7.68
N VAL A 98 21.88 8.94 -7.35
CA VAL A 98 21.57 8.31 -6.06
C VAL A 98 21.38 6.81 -6.20
N LEU A 99 20.85 6.36 -7.33
CA LEU A 99 20.61 4.94 -7.59
C LEU A 99 21.91 4.19 -7.88
N PRO A 100 22.01 2.91 -7.48
CA PRO A 100 23.10 2.05 -7.92
C PRO A 100 23.17 2.00 -9.46
N LEU A 101 24.37 2.14 -10.03
CA LEU A 101 24.57 2.15 -11.48
C LEU A 101 23.97 0.91 -12.17
N GLU A 102 24.08 -0.25 -11.54
CA GLU A 102 23.47 -1.50 -12.01
C GLU A 102 21.95 -1.41 -12.18
N PHE A 103 21.26 -0.65 -11.34
CA PHE A 103 19.81 -0.43 -11.44
C PHE A 103 19.48 0.33 -12.73
N SER A 104 20.16 1.46 -12.97
CA SER A 104 19.97 2.27 -14.18
C SER A 104 20.29 1.46 -15.44
N ASN A 105 21.38 0.69 -15.43
CA ASN A 105 21.75 -0.18 -16.56
C ASN A 105 20.68 -1.25 -16.84
N ARG A 106 20.12 -1.88 -15.80
CA ARG A 106 19.02 -2.85 -15.95
C ARG A 106 17.76 -2.18 -16.52
N MET A 107 17.43 -0.97 -16.08
CA MET A 107 16.27 -0.23 -16.61
C MET A 107 16.43 0.11 -18.09
N THR A 108 17.61 0.62 -18.49
CA THR A 108 17.92 0.90 -19.90
C THR A 108 17.89 -0.37 -20.76
N ALA A 109 18.32 -1.51 -20.21
CA ALA A 109 18.25 -2.79 -20.93
C ALA A 109 16.81 -3.32 -21.14
N ILE A 110 15.87 -2.92 -20.27
CA ILE A 110 14.45 -3.28 -20.42
C ILE A 110 13.77 -2.42 -21.47
N TYR A 111 14.02 -1.11 -21.43
CA TYR A 111 13.35 -0.16 -22.30
C TYR A 111 14.26 1.06 -22.56
N ASP A 112 14.50 1.34 -23.83
CA ASP A 112 15.36 2.41 -24.34
C ASP A 112 14.58 3.55 -25.02
N GLY A 113 13.24 3.49 -24.97
CA GLY A 113 12.36 4.48 -25.58
C GLY A 113 12.15 5.75 -24.73
N PRO A 114 11.22 6.63 -25.16
CA PRO A 114 10.92 7.87 -24.45
C PRO A 114 10.44 7.62 -23.01
N ILE A 115 10.85 8.48 -22.09
CA ILE A 115 10.52 8.40 -20.66
C ILE A 115 9.47 9.48 -20.32
N PRO A 116 8.43 9.17 -19.54
CA PRO A 116 7.45 10.18 -19.11
C PRO A 116 8.10 11.27 -18.25
N SER A 117 7.62 12.49 -18.41
CA SER A 117 8.07 13.65 -17.63
C SER A 117 7.45 13.71 -16.23
N CYS A 118 6.25 13.14 -16.06
CA CYS A 118 5.50 13.17 -14.80
C CYS A 118 4.60 11.93 -14.60
N PRO A 119 4.11 11.66 -13.38
CA PRO A 119 3.21 10.54 -13.10
C PRO A 119 1.93 10.53 -13.95
N PHE A 120 1.36 11.70 -14.23
CA PHE A 120 0.16 11.81 -15.06
C PHE A 120 0.43 11.31 -16.50
N GLU A 121 1.57 11.69 -17.08
CA GLU A 121 1.98 11.21 -18.40
C GLU A 121 2.25 9.70 -18.39
N SER A 122 2.86 9.16 -17.32
CA SER A 122 3.00 7.71 -17.12
C SER A 122 1.65 7.01 -17.13
N LEU A 123 0.64 7.56 -16.45
CA LEU A 123 -0.71 7.03 -16.45
C LEU A 123 -1.34 7.09 -17.86
N THR A 124 -1.25 8.22 -18.54
CA THR A 124 -1.75 8.38 -19.92
C THR A 124 -1.12 7.35 -20.86
N TRP A 125 0.20 7.16 -20.79
CA TRP A 125 0.91 6.20 -21.62
C TRP A 125 0.59 4.75 -21.26
N SER A 126 0.35 4.47 -19.96
CA SER A 126 -0.05 3.13 -19.52
C SER A 126 -1.40 2.71 -20.09
N ARG A 127 -2.33 3.65 -20.33
CA ARG A 127 -3.63 3.38 -21.00
C ARG A 127 -3.53 3.12 -22.50
N GLN A 128 -2.45 3.56 -23.15
CA GLN A 128 -2.33 3.43 -24.61
C GLN A 128 -1.93 2.00 -24.98
N ALA A 129 -2.91 1.14 -25.27
CA ALA A 129 -2.67 -0.26 -25.69
C ALA A 129 -1.69 -0.38 -26.88
N ARG A 130 -1.72 0.59 -27.82
CA ARG A 130 -0.80 0.63 -28.97
C ARG A 130 0.67 0.86 -28.58
N ARG A 131 0.94 1.43 -27.40
CA ARG A 131 2.30 1.60 -26.90
C ARG A 131 2.82 0.24 -26.43
N ARG A 132 3.70 -0.35 -27.23
CA ARG A 132 4.39 -1.59 -26.88
C ARG A 132 5.36 -1.31 -25.73
N LEU A 133 4.99 -1.79 -24.55
CA LEU A 133 5.83 -1.78 -23.36
C LEU A 133 6.13 -3.24 -23.02
N PRO A 134 7.38 -3.58 -22.67
CA PRO A 134 7.68 -4.90 -22.15
C PRO A 134 6.96 -5.12 -20.82
N ASP A 135 6.82 -6.38 -20.43
CA ASP A 135 6.35 -6.71 -19.09
C ASP A 135 7.36 -6.25 -18.03
N PRO A 136 6.92 -5.62 -16.93
CA PRO A 136 7.83 -5.30 -15.84
C PRO A 136 8.38 -6.60 -15.24
N PRO A 137 9.71 -6.73 -15.10
CA PRO A 137 10.31 -7.87 -14.43
C PRO A 137 9.98 -7.87 -12.94
N GLU A 138 9.92 -9.06 -12.35
CA GLU A 138 9.49 -9.29 -10.97
C GLU A 138 10.32 -8.51 -9.93
N TRP A 139 11.60 -8.24 -10.21
CA TRP A 139 12.45 -7.49 -9.30
C TRP A 139 12.02 -6.02 -9.15
N LEU A 140 11.18 -5.47 -10.04
CA LEU A 140 10.54 -4.17 -9.82
C LEU A 140 9.48 -4.22 -8.72
N GLY A 141 8.95 -5.41 -8.44
CA GLY A 141 7.88 -5.62 -7.49
C GLY A 141 6.50 -5.34 -8.08
N THR A 142 5.61 -4.79 -7.27
CA THR A 142 4.24 -4.44 -7.63
C THR A 142 3.81 -3.17 -6.91
N ILE A 143 2.76 -2.54 -7.40
CA ILE A 143 2.09 -1.43 -6.71
C ILE A 143 0.89 -2.01 -5.98
N LYS A 144 0.63 -1.51 -4.76
CA LYS A 144 -0.55 -1.87 -3.96
C LYS A 144 -1.41 -0.63 -3.74
N PRO A 145 -2.27 -0.25 -4.71
CA PRO A 145 -2.96 1.04 -4.67
C PRO A 145 -3.80 1.21 -3.40
N ILE A 146 -4.52 0.15 -2.99
CA ILE A 146 -5.34 0.16 -1.77
C ILE A 146 -4.49 0.43 -0.52
N ARG A 147 -3.31 -0.21 -0.41
CA ARG A 147 -2.39 0.03 0.72
C ARG A 147 -1.88 1.46 0.74
N MET A 148 -1.51 2.00 -0.42
CA MET A 148 -1.09 3.40 -0.55
C MET A 148 -2.19 4.39 -0.17
N LEU A 149 -3.44 4.10 -0.55
CA LEU A 149 -4.60 4.94 -0.21
C LEU A 149 -4.89 4.94 1.30
N HIS A 150 -4.65 3.83 2.00
CA HIS A 150 -4.82 3.73 3.45
C HIS A 150 -3.65 4.26 4.28
N ALA A 151 -2.43 4.27 3.73
CA ALA A 151 -1.25 4.79 4.43
C ALA A 151 -1.29 6.33 4.58
N SER A 152 -2.06 7.02 3.75
CA SER A 152 -2.39 8.43 3.93
C SER A 152 -3.42 8.53 5.07
N GLY A 153 -3.00 9.04 6.24
CA GLY A 153 -3.66 8.88 7.54
C GLY A 153 -5.14 9.33 7.72
N PRO A 154 -5.69 9.15 8.95
CA PRO A 154 -7.14 9.07 9.24
C PRO A 154 -7.88 10.41 9.36
N GLY A 155 -7.51 11.43 8.59
CA GLY A 155 -8.33 12.65 8.46
C GLY A 155 -9.37 12.47 7.35
N ASP A 156 -10.62 12.12 7.69
CA ASP A 156 -11.80 12.08 6.80
C ASP A 156 -11.78 11.14 5.57
N SER A 157 -10.72 10.35 5.37
CA SER A 157 -10.38 9.87 4.03
C SER A 157 -10.93 8.50 3.62
N ALA A 158 -11.47 7.66 4.50
CA ALA A 158 -11.93 6.31 4.10
C ALA A 158 -13.23 6.36 3.27
N SER A 159 -14.20 7.17 3.70
CA SER A 159 -15.46 7.39 2.95
C SER A 159 -15.20 8.17 1.67
N SER A 160 -14.36 9.21 1.72
CA SER A 160 -13.92 9.94 0.52
C SER A 160 -13.13 9.06 -0.44
N ALA A 161 -12.22 8.19 0.01
CA ALA A 161 -11.48 7.30 -0.87
C ALA A 161 -12.39 6.26 -1.53
N ALA A 162 -13.36 5.71 -0.80
CA ALA A 162 -14.35 4.81 -1.37
C ALA A 162 -15.25 5.52 -2.42
N GLN A 163 -15.66 6.77 -2.15
CA GLN A 163 -16.45 7.59 -3.07
C GLN A 163 -15.65 7.99 -4.31
N ASP A 164 -14.41 8.46 -4.14
CA ASP A 164 -13.51 8.83 -5.24
C ASP A 164 -13.17 7.61 -6.10
N LEU A 165 -13.00 6.44 -5.46
CA LEU A 165 -12.80 5.19 -6.16
C LEU A 165 -14.03 4.78 -6.95
N SER A 166 -15.22 4.82 -6.34
CA SER A 166 -16.48 4.55 -7.04
C SER A 166 -16.68 5.49 -8.24
N ALA A 167 -16.41 6.79 -8.07
CA ALA A 167 -16.50 7.79 -9.13
C ALA A 167 -15.50 7.53 -10.26
N ALA A 168 -14.23 7.27 -9.93
CA ALA A 168 -13.21 6.97 -10.94
C ALA A 168 -13.51 5.66 -11.69
N LEU A 169 -14.02 4.64 -10.99
CA LEU A 169 -14.45 3.38 -11.61
C LEU A 169 -15.65 3.58 -12.56
N ALA A 170 -16.57 4.50 -12.23
CA ALA A 170 -17.68 4.87 -13.09
C ALA A 170 -17.24 5.67 -14.32
N GLU A 171 -16.24 6.55 -14.20
CA GLU A 171 -15.65 7.28 -15.35
C GLU A 171 -14.88 6.35 -16.30
N ASP A 172 -14.19 5.34 -15.78
CA ASP A 172 -13.39 4.37 -16.55
C ASP A 172 -14.23 3.19 -17.08
N ALA A 173 -15.58 3.29 -17.07
CA ALA A 173 -16.52 2.29 -17.61
C ALA A 173 -16.75 2.40 -19.14
N LEU A 174 -15.91 3.17 -19.84
CA LEU A 174 -15.85 3.16 -21.30
C LEU A 174 -15.27 1.81 -21.79
N PRO A 175 -15.66 1.31 -22.98
CA PRO A 175 -15.42 -0.06 -23.37
C PRO A 175 -13.96 -0.26 -23.83
N ASP A 176 -13.06 -0.51 -22.88
CA ASP A 176 -11.80 -1.21 -23.13
C ASP A 176 -12.02 -2.70 -22.80
N ILE A 177 -11.99 -3.51 -23.85
CA ILE A 177 -12.36 -4.93 -23.88
C ILE A 177 -11.30 -5.72 -23.10
N ASP A 178 -11.58 -6.05 -21.86
CA ASP A 178 -10.83 -7.00 -21.05
C ASP A 178 -11.70 -7.49 -19.88
N ASP A 179 -12.28 -8.69 -20.04
CA ASP A 179 -13.23 -9.28 -19.11
C ASP A 179 -12.62 -9.55 -17.71
N GLU A 180 -11.28 -9.57 -17.58
CA GLU A 180 -10.60 -9.68 -16.28
C GLU A 180 -10.83 -8.46 -15.38
N GLN A 181 -11.15 -7.29 -15.96
CA GLN A 181 -11.22 -6.02 -15.24
C GLN A 181 -12.50 -5.84 -14.42
N GLU A 182 -13.64 -6.39 -14.86
CA GLU A 182 -14.92 -6.21 -14.15
C GLU A 182 -14.97 -6.99 -12.82
N SER A 183 -14.34 -8.18 -12.79
CA SER A 183 -14.24 -9.01 -11.58
C SER A 183 -13.37 -8.36 -10.50
N ASP A 184 -12.20 -7.83 -10.88
CA ASP A 184 -11.27 -7.17 -9.96
C ASP A 184 -11.85 -5.87 -9.39
N ARG A 185 -12.61 -5.09 -10.18
CA ARG A 185 -13.32 -3.88 -9.71
C ARG A 185 -14.33 -4.19 -8.62
N SER A 186 -15.15 -5.21 -8.84
CA SER A 186 -16.20 -5.62 -7.89
C SER A 186 -15.60 -6.03 -6.55
N ARG A 187 -14.49 -6.79 -6.57
CA ARG A 187 -13.77 -7.23 -5.37
C ARG A 187 -13.18 -6.05 -4.57
N ILE A 188 -12.75 -5.00 -5.25
CA ILE A 188 -12.19 -3.82 -4.59
C ILE A 188 -13.28 -2.96 -3.95
N LEU A 189 -14.41 -2.78 -4.63
CA LEU A 189 -15.55 -2.06 -4.05
C LEU A 189 -16.05 -2.76 -2.77
N GLU A 190 -16.05 -4.09 -2.74
CA GLU A 190 -16.31 -4.88 -1.53
C GLU A 190 -15.29 -4.62 -0.40
N LEU A 191 -14.00 -4.51 -0.72
CA LEU A 191 -12.95 -4.24 0.27
C LEU A 191 -13.05 -2.82 0.88
N PHE A 192 -13.51 -1.83 0.12
CA PHE A 192 -13.72 -0.46 0.60
C PHE A 192 -15.06 -0.26 1.32
N SER A 193 -16.08 -1.06 0.99
CA SER A 193 -17.40 -1.00 1.62
C SER A 193 -17.51 -1.85 2.89
N ALA A 194 -16.63 -2.83 3.08
CA ALA A 194 -16.54 -3.57 4.33
C ALA A 194 -15.89 -2.70 5.42
N PRO A 195 -16.56 -2.44 6.56
CA PRO A 195 -15.90 -1.79 7.69
C PRO A 195 -14.72 -2.68 8.10
N LEU A 196 -13.50 -2.15 7.97
CA LEU A 196 -12.29 -2.82 8.42
C LEU A 196 -12.46 -3.16 9.91
N ARG A 197 -12.80 -4.42 10.19
CA ARG A 197 -12.78 -4.96 11.55
C ARG A 197 -11.33 -4.99 12.00
N SER A 198 -10.90 -3.90 12.62
CA SER A 198 -9.66 -3.87 13.39
C SER A 198 -9.75 -4.95 14.48
N PRO A 199 -8.77 -5.86 14.61
CA PRO A 199 -8.75 -6.84 15.70
C PRO A 199 -8.41 -6.21 17.06
N LEU A 200 -8.37 -4.87 17.16
CA LEU A 200 -8.10 -4.16 18.42
C LEU A 200 -9.36 -3.74 19.19
N SER A 201 -10.57 -3.91 18.66
CA SER A 201 -11.81 -3.53 19.36
C SER A 201 -12.46 -4.65 20.19
N SER A 202 -12.07 -5.92 20.04
CA SER A 202 -12.68 -7.03 20.79
C SER A 202 -12.16 -7.24 22.21
N LYS A 203 -11.31 -6.33 22.73
CA LYS A 203 -10.75 -6.42 24.09
C LYS A 203 -11.17 -5.31 25.05
N LEU A 204 -11.98 -4.34 24.61
CA LEU A 204 -12.47 -3.28 25.51
C LEU A 204 -13.85 -3.55 26.14
N GLU A 205 -14.59 -4.57 25.67
CA GLU A 205 -15.96 -4.84 26.13
C GLU A 205 -16.06 -5.93 27.21
N ARG A 206 -15.10 -6.05 28.12
CA ARG A 206 -15.23 -6.97 29.29
C ARG A 206 -14.93 -6.36 30.65
N PHE A 207 -14.83 -5.03 30.78
CA PHE A 207 -14.52 -4.40 32.07
C PHE A 207 -15.60 -3.47 32.65
N SER A 208 -16.81 -3.46 32.10
CA SER A 208 -17.90 -2.56 32.51
C SER A 208 -19.15 -3.29 33.05
N GLY A 209 -19.00 -4.54 33.50
CA GLY A 209 -20.11 -5.39 33.96
C GLY A 209 -20.02 -5.92 35.40
N TRP A 210 -19.30 -5.24 36.30
CA TRP A 210 -19.24 -5.61 37.73
C TRP A 210 -19.39 -4.36 38.59
N ALA A 211 -20.60 -3.81 38.67
CA ALA A 211 -21.00 -2.90 39.76
C ALA A 211 -22.52 -2.65 39.72
N ALA A 212 -23.32 -3.67 39.99
CA ALA A 212 -24.68 -3.47 40.50
C ALA A 212 -25.24 -4.80 41.00
N HIS A 213 -25.22 -5.03 42.31
CA HIS A 213 -26.37 -5.51 43.10
C HIS A 213 -25.93 -5.84 44.53
N GLN A 214 -26.30 -4.97 45.47
CA GLN A 214 -27.11 -5.34 46.64
C GLN A 214 -27.30 -4.10 47.53
N ALA A 215 -28.51 -3.54 47.49
CA ALA A 215 -29.05 -2.72 48.55
C ALA A 215 -30.27 -3.48 49.11
N PRO A 216 -30.28 -3.85 50.40
CA PRO A 216 -31.45 -4.42 51.04
C PRO A 216 -32.45 -3.32 51.48
N THR A 217 -33.71 -3.70 51.35
CA THR A 217 -34.94 -3.01 51.74
C THR A 217 -35.00 -2.63 53.23
N ALA A 218 -35.58 -1.46 53.47
CA ALA A 218 -35.90 -0.88 54.77
C ALA A 218 -36.96 -1.68 55.56
N ALA A 219 -36.89 -1.61 56.90
CA ALA A 219 -38.01 -1.17 57.76
C ALA A 219 -37.55 -1.04 59.23
N ALA A 220 -38.15 -0.06 59.90
CA ALA A 220 -38.15 0.27 61.34
C ALA A 220 -38.36 -0.99 62.23
N TRP A 221 -38.02 -1.03 63.53
CA TRP A 221 -38.66 -0.30 64.63
C TRP A 221 -37.81 -0.27 65.93
N ALA A 222 -37.96 0.85 66.62
CA ALA A 222 -37.80 1.23 68.03
C ALA A 222 -37.39 0.23 69.14
N GLY A 223 -36.65 0.80 70.11
CA GLY A 223 -36.42 0.31 71.49
C GLY A 223 -34.96 -0.11 71.70
N GLY A 224 -34.16 0.37 72.65
CA GLY A 224 -34.40 1.12 73.88
C GLY A 224 -33.52 0.53 75.01
N TRP A 225 -32.73 1.39 75.67
CA TRP A 225 -32.26 1.28 77.08
C TRP A 225 -31.14 0.27 77.48
N TRP A 226 -29.92 0.83 77.66
CA TRP A 226 -29.05 0.85 78.88
C TRP A 226 -28.99 -0.33 79.90
N TRP A 227 -27.75 -0.84 80.04
CA TRP A 227 -26.99 -1.37 81.21
C TRP A 227 -27.16 -2.77 81.85
N HIS A 228 -25.96 -3.24 82.22
CA HIS A 228 -25.48 -4.27 83.16
C HIS A 228 -25.49 -5.75 82.74
#